data_AF-A0A1Q3SWE4-F1
#
_entry.id   AF-A0A1Q3SWE4-F1
#
_cell.length_a   1.000
_cell.length_b   1.000
_cell.length_c   1.000
_cell.angle_alpha   90.00
_cell.angle_beta   90.00
_cell.angle_gamma   90.00
#
_symmetry.space_group_name_H-M   'P 1'
#
loop_
_entity.id
_entity.type
_entity.pdbx_description
1 polymer ?
#
loop_
_entity_poly.entity_id
_entity_poly.type
_entity_poly.pdbx_seq_one_letter_code
_entity_poly.pdbx_strand_id
1 'polypeptide(L)'
;MPLFTELTADETAPVWARRAVRFIHRHTRERGQPPTFREVFAELAAHDPDAAERQEAWSSASVRYLTMVHWRRRGWIRFRREPRTLRSGPAAGELFTLGPTRYTPTRKSRA
;
A
#
# COMPACT_ATOMS: atom_id res chain seq x y z
N MET A 1 -5.26 -13.73 6.32
CA MET A 1 -3.83 -13.77 5.90
C MET A 1 -3.07 -12.73 6.73
N PRO A 2 -1.78 -12.92 7.07
CA PRO A 2 -1.04 -11.90 7.82
C PRO A 2 -0.99 -10.58 7.03
N LEU A 3 -1.22 -9.44 7.70
CA LEU A 3 -1.29 -8.12 7.06
C LEU A 3 -0.05 -7.83 6.20
N PHE A 4 1.15 -8.14 6.72
CA PHE A 4 2.39 -7.92 5.98
C PHE A 4 2.40 -8.66 4.62
N THR A 5 1.89 -9.89 4.59
CA THR A 5 1.74 -10.65 3.35
C THR A 5 0.77 -9.95 2.40
N GLU A 6 -0.37 -9.45 2.87
CA GLU A 6 -1.32 -8.73 1.99
C GLU A 6 -0.72 -7.45 1.39
N LEU A 7 0.12 -6.77 2.16
CA LEU A 7 0.77 -5.54 1.75
C LEU A 7 1.95 -5.76 0.79
N THR A 8 2.45 -6.99 0.65
CA THR A 8 3.67 -7.31 -0.11
C THR A 8 3.53 -8.42 -1.14
N ALA A 9 2.44 -9.18 -1.14
CA ALA A 9 2.13 -10.19 -2.15
C ALA A 9 1.75 -9.56 -3.49
N ASP A 10 2.14 -10.20 -4.60
CA ASP A 10 1.92 -9.66 -5.95
C ASP A 10 0.45 -9.42 -6.28
N GLU A 11 -0.45 -10.27 -5.78
CA GLU A 11 -1.87 -10.16 -6.07
C GLU A 11 -2.53 -8.99 -5.34
N THR A 12 -2.12 -8.70 -4.10
CA THR A 12 -2.82 -7.77 -3.21
C THR A 12 -2.08 -6.47 -2.95
N ALA A 13 -0.74 -6.47 -2.99
CA ALA A 13 0.08 -5.28 -2.75
C ALA A 13 -0.23 -4.13 -3.73
N PRO A 14 -0.50 -4.36 -5.03
CA PRO A 14 -0.83 -3.26 -5.95
C PRO A 14 -2.08 -2.47 -5.52
N VAL A 15 -3.09 -3.13 -4.94
CA VAL A 15 -4.32 -2.46 -4.46
C VAL A 15 -4.00 -1.50 -3.31
N TRP A 16 -3.21 -1.96 -2.34
CA TRP A 16 -2.79 -1.15 -1.19
C TRP A 16 -1.82 -0.03 -1.59
N ALA A 17 -0.84 -0.33 -2.43
CA ALA A 17 0.11 0.66 -2.94
C ALA A 17 -0.60 1.75 -3.75
N ARG A 18 -1.61 1.40 -4.56
CA ARG A 18 -2.45 2.36 -5.29
C ARG A 18 -3.16 3.32 -4.34
N ARG A 19 -3.76 2.80 -3.25
CA ARG A 19 -4.40 3.63 -2.21
C ARG A 19 -3.38 4.56 -1.55
N ALA A 20 -2.20 4.04 -1.20
CA ALA A 20 -1.14 4.84 -0.60
C ALA A 20 -0.67 5.97 -1.52
N VAL A 21 -0.48 5.71 -2.82
CA VAL A 21 -0.09 6.74 -3.80
C VAL A 21 -1.15 7.83 -3.92
N ARG A 22 -2.44 7.46 -4.01
CA ARG A 22 -3.54 8.43 -4.03
C ARG A 22 -3.54 9.30 -2.78
N PHE A 23 -3.34 8.68 -1.61
CA PHE A 23 -3.26 9.40 -0.35
C PHE A 23 -2.06 10.36 -0.31
N ILE A 24 -0.88 9.93 -0.74
CA ILE A 24 0.32 10.80 -0.80
C ILE A 24 0.04 12.04 -1.65
N HIS A 25 -0.57 11.88 -2.82
CA HIS A 25 -0.91 13.01 -3.69
C HIS A 25 -1.93 13.95 -3.04
N ARG A 26 -3.03 13.39 -2.53
CA ARG A 26 -4.08 14.15 -1.82
C ARG A 26 -3.52 14.92 -0.64
N HIS A 27 -2.82 14.24 0.26
CA HIS A 27 -2.25 14.82 1.48
C HIS A 27 -1.25 15.92 1.16
N THR A 28 -0.37 15.72 0.15
CA THR A 28 0.60 16.75 -0.25
C THR A 28 -0.08 17.99 -0.84
N ARG A 29 -1.13 17.80 -1.64
CA ARG A 29 -1.91 18.90 -2.22
C ARG A 29 -2.66 19.70 -1.14
N GLU A 30 -3.24 19.02 -0.16
CA GLU A 30 -4.06 19.65 0.89
C GLU A 30 -3.23 20.30 2.01
N ARG A 31 -2.11 19.69 2.38
CA ARG A 31 -1.30 20.12 3.55
C ARG A 31 -0.03 20.86 3.17
N GLY A 32 0.28 20.98 1.87
CA GLY A 32 1.55 21.55 1.37
C GLY A 32 2.78 20.71 1.72
N GLN A 33 2.59 19.56 2.37
CA GLN A 33 3.68 18.68 2.78
C GLN A 33 3.29 17.21 2.65
N PRO A 34 4.27 16.31 2.49
CA PRO A 34 4.03 14.89 2.32
C PRO A 34 3.70 14.18 3.63
N PRO A 35 2.99 13.05 3.56
CA PRO A 35 2.69 12.27 4.75
C PRO A 35 3.92 11.54 5.28
N THR A 36 3.82 11.11 6.53
CA THR A 36 4.69 10.16 7.21
C THR A 36 4.20 8.73 6.98
N PHE A 37 5.02 7.73 7.34
CA PHE A 37 4.60 6.32 7.22
C PHE A 37 3.41 6.03 8.12
N ARG A 38 3.36 6.63 9.31
CA ARG A 38 2.25 6.48 10.25
C ARG A 38 0.95 7.00 9.65
N GLU A 39 0.98 8.19 9.04
CA GLU A 39 -0.20 8.79 8.40
C GLU A 39 -0.69 7.94 7.21
N VAL A 40 0.23 7.41 6.38
CA VAL A 40 -0.14 6.50 5.29
C VAL A 40 -0.85 5.26 5.84
N PHE A 41 -0.28 4.61 6.86
CA PHE A 41 -0.84 3.36 7.38
C PHE A 41 -2.13 3.57 8.18
N ALA A 42 -2.29 4.71 8.82
CA ALA A 42 -3.57 5.09 9.43
C ALA A 42 -4.67 5.25 8.37
N GLU A 43 -4.35 5.88 7.23
CA GLU A 43 -5.28 5.95 6.10
C GLU A 43 -5.59 4.54 5.57
N LEU A 44 -4.58 3.70 5.32
CA LEU A 44 -4.81 2.35 4.77
C LEU A 44 -5.64 1.47 5.70
N ALA A 45 -5.39 1.52 7.00
CA ALA A 45 -6.17 0.80 8.01
C ALA A 45 -7.66 1.21 7.97
N ALA A 46 -7.98 2.47 7.68
CA ALA A 46 -9.36 2.91 7.55
C ALA A 46 -10.10 2.29 6.33
N HIS A 47 -9.38 1.69 5.38
CA HIS A 47 -9.94 0.96 4.24
C HIS A 47 -9.90 -0.57 4.43
N ASP A 48 -9.47 -1.04 5.60
CA ASP A 48 -9.46 -2.45 5.97
C ASP A 48 -10.70 -2.79 6.82
N PRO A 49 -11.63 -3.65 6.34
CA PRO A 49 -12.77 -4.10 7.12
C PRO A 49 -12.39 -4.78 8.44
N ASP A 50 -11.24 -5.45 8.46
CA ASP A 50 -10.75 -6.23 9.60
C ASP A 50 -9.69 -5.45 10.42
N ALA A 51 -9.65 -4.12 10.27
CA ALA A 51 -8.60 -3.28 10.88
C ALA A 51 -8.53 -3.43 12.40
N ALA A 52 -9.68 -3.57 13.06
CA ALA A 52 -9.76 -3.71 14.52
C ALA A 52 -9.08 -5.00 14.99
N GLU A 53 -9.29 -6.12 14.29
CA GLU A 53 -8.66 -7.41 14.59
C GLU A 53 -7.16 -7.39 14.27
N ARG A 54 -6.75 -6.53 13.32
CA ARG A 54 -5.35 -6.40 12.85
C ARG A 54 -4.64 -5.16 13.38
N GLN A 55 -5.18 -4.53 14.43
CA GLN A 55 -4.72 -3.22 14.91
C GLN A 55 -3.24 -3.21 15.29
N GLU A 56 -2.75 -4.29 15.92
CA GLU A 56 -1.33 -4.44 16.26
C GLU A 56 -0.44 -4.43 15.01
N ALA A 57 -0.84 -5.16 13.96
CA ALA A 57 -0.08 -5.22 12.73
C ALA A 57 -0.10 -3.87 11.97
N TRP A 58 -1.23 -3.17 11.95
CA TRP A 58 -1.33 -1.82 11.38
C TRP A 58 -0.49 -0.78 12.13
N SER A 59 -0.39 -0.92 13.45
CA SER A 59 0.38 -0.01 14.32
C SER A 59 1.86 -0.39 14.46
N SER A 60 2.29 -1.55 13.97
CA SER A 60 3.68 -2.03 14.01
C SER A 60 4.63 -1.18 13.15
N ALA A 61 5.69 -0.65 13.77
CA ALA A 61 6.73 0.12 13.07
C ALA A 61 7.48 -0.72 12.02
N SER A 62 7.74 -1.98 12.34
CA SER A 62 8.44 -2.92 11.45
C SER A 62 7.60 -3.25 10.21
N VAL A 63 6.30 -3.53 10.39
CA VAL A 63 5.38 -3.79 9.26
C VAL A 63 5.32 -2.58 8.34
N ARG A 64 5.19 -1.37 8.90
CA ARG A 64 5.22 -0.13 8.11
C ARG A 64 6.51 0.00 7.32
N TYR A 65 7.65 -0.05 8.01
CA TYR A 65 8.93 0.19 7.38
C TYR A 65 9.23 -0.83 6.28
N LEU A 66 9.04 -2.13 6.55
CA LEU A 66 9.33 -3.20 5.59
C LEU A 66 8.41 -3.15 4.37
N THR A 67 7.13 -2.83 4.56
CA THR A 67 6.20 -2.61 3.45
C THR A 67 6.64 -1.42 2.59
N MET A 68 7.02 -0.30 3.20
CA MET A 68 7.50 0.87 2.46
C MET A 68 8.78 0.56 1.69
N VAL A 69 9.71 -0.20 2.28
CA VAL A 69 10.92 -0.69 1.59
C VAL A 69 10.54 -1.58 0.40
N HIS A 70 9.60 -2.50 0.58
CA HIS A 70 9.11 -3.36 -0.49
C HIS A 70 8.50 -2.53 -1.64
N TRP A 71 7.57 -1.62 -1.37
CA TRP A 71 6.98 -0.73 -2.38
C TRP A 71 8.00 0.20 -3.04
N ARG A 72 9.05 0.60 -2.32
CA ARG A 72 10.17 1.35 -2.90
C ARG A 72 10.98 0.51 -3.87
N ARG A 73 11.26 -0.75 -3.56
CA ARG A 73 11.95 -1.68 -4.47
C ARG A 73 11.15 -1.95 -5.74
N ARG A 74 9.81 -1.93 -5.64
CA ARG A 74 8.88 -1.98 -6.78
C ARG A 74 8.80 -0.67 -7.58
N GLY A 75 9.43 0.41 -7.11
CA GLY A 75 9.38 1.71 -7.77
C GLY A 75 8.05 2.44 -7.64
N TRP A 76 7.11 1.95 -6.82
CA TRP A 76 5.78 2.55 -6.63
C TRP A 76 5.82 3.80 -5.76
N ILE A 77 6.70 3.80 -4.75
CA ILE A 77 6.89 4.91 -3.81
C ILE A 77 8.37 5.20 -3.66
N ARG A 78 8.72 6.45 -3.35
CA ARG A 78 10.09 6.84 -2.99
C ARG A 78 10.07 7.68 -1.71
N PHE A 79 11.13 7.54 -0.92
CA PHE A 79 11.38 8.32 0.29
C PHE A 79 12.89 8.34 0.56
N ARG A 80 13.30 9.32 1.35
CA ARG A 80 14.65 9.40 1.92
C ARG A 80 14.58 9.09 3.42
N ARG A 81 15.73 9.10 4.11
CA ARG A 81 15.76 8.82 5.55
C ARG A 81 15.05 9.91 6.36
N GLU A 82 14.98 11.13 5.83
CA GLU A 82 14.36 12.26 6.50
C GLU A 82 12.82 12.12 6.55
N PRO A 83 12.18 12.61 7.63
CA PRO A 83 10.73 12.64 7.75
C PRO A 83 10.05 13.37 6.58
N ARG A 84 8.80 13.00 6.28
CA ARG A 84 7.94 13.67 5.29
C ARG A 84 8.57 13.80 3.89
N THR A 85 9.34 12.80 3.47
CA THR A 85 9.94 12.74 2.12
C THR A 85 9.18 11.83 1.15
N LEU A 86 8.02 11.31 1.55
CA LEU A 86 7.25 10.38 0.74
C LEU A 86 6.76 11.01 -0.57
N ARG A 87 6.95 10.32 -1.69
CA ARG A 87 6.41 10.67 -3.01
C ARG A 87 6.03 9.40 -3.76
N SER A 88 5.21 9.55 -4.80
CA SER A 88 5.09 8.51 -5.83
C SER A 88 6.45 8.26 -6.49
N GLY A 89 6.73 6.99 -6.78
CA GLY A 89 7.92 6.54 -7.49
C GLY A 89 7.70 6.48 -9.01
N PRO A 90 8.76 6.17 -9.78
CA PRO A 90 8.72 6.16 -11.25
C PRO A 90 7.78 5.10 -11.83
N ALA A 91 7.64 3.94 -11.17
CA ALA A 91 6.75 2.86 -11.60
C ALA A 91 5.32 2.99 -11.03
N ALA A 92 5.01 4.11 -10.35
CA ALA A 92 3.68 4.29 -9.75
C ALA A 92 2.55 4.27 -10.80
N GLY A 93 2.82 4.67 -12.04
CA GLY A 93 1.85 4.64 -13.14
C GLY A 93 1.32 3.23 -13.48
N GLU A 94 2.14 2.19 -13.26
CA GLU A 94 1.77 0.79 -13.49
C GLU A 94 0.59 0.36 -12.60
N LEU A 95 0.53 0.92 -11.38
CA LEU A 95 -0.57 0.67 -10.45
C LEU A 95 -1.92 1.14 -11.00
N PHE A 96 -1.95 2.07 -11.95
CA PHE A 96 -3.18 2.65 -12.51
C PHE A 96 -3.49 2.17 -13.92
N THR A 97 -2.55 1.51 -14.59
CA THR A 97 -2.69 0.99 -15.96
C THR A 97 -3.10 -0.48 -16.00
N LEU A 98 -2.77 -1.26 -14.96
CA LEU A 98 -3.32 -2.60 -14.78
C LEU A 98 -4.82 -2.50 -14.42
N GLY A 99 -5.67 -2.54 -15.45
CA GLY A 99 -7.05 -3.01 -15.33
C GLY A 99 -7.06 -4.40 -14.69
N PRO A 100 -8.17 -4.84 -14.08
CA PRO A 100 -8.18 -6.04 -13.25
C PRO A 100 -7.68 -7.21 -14.08
N THR A 101 -6.52 -7.77 -13.72
CA THR A 101 -6.18 -9.13 -14.11
C THR A 101 -7.33 -9.97 -13.61
N ARG A 102 -8.15 -10.43 -14.55
CA ARG A 102 -9.30 -11.30 -14.29
C ARG A 102 -8.75 -12.55 -13.61
N TYR A 103 -8.74 -12.57 -12.28
CA TYR A 103 -8.69 -13.81 -11.55
C TYR A 103 -9.98 -14.55 -11.90
N THR A 104 -9.86 -15.51 -12.80
CA THR A 104 -10.91 -16.48 -13.06
C THR A 104 -10.61 -17.63 -12.12
N PRO A 105 -11.34 -17.82 -11.00
CA PRO A 105 -11.19 -19.05 -10.24
C PRO A 105 -11.63 -20.17 -11.16
N THR A 106 -10.70 -21.08 -11.50
CA THR A 106 -11.02 -22.31 -12.20
C THR A 106 -11.96 -23.11 -11.29
N ARG A 107 -13.26 -22.98 -11.53
CA ARG A 107 -14.28 -23.82 -10.91
C ARG A 107 -14.00 -25.23 -11.36
N LYS A 108 -13.44 -26.06 -10.48
CA LYS A 108 -13.34 -27.51 -10.71
C LYS A 108 -14.75 -28.04 -10.90
N SER A 109 -15.11 -28.33 -12.14
CA SER A 109 -16.25 -29.18 -12.45
C SER A 109 -15.95 -30.56 -11.89
N ARG A 110 -16.69 -30.94 -10.86
CA ARG A 110 -16.72 -32.31 -10.35
C ARG A 110 -17.68 -33.07 -11.26
N ALA A 111 -17.12 -33.93 -12.12
CA ALA A 111 -17.83 -35.05 -12.70
C ALA A 111 -17.93 -36.17 -11.64
#